data_AF-A0A3R9PLC0-F1
#
_entry.id   AF-A0A3R9PLC0-F1
#
_cell.length_a   1.000
_cell.length_b   1.000
_cell.length_c   1.000
_cell.angle_alpha   90.00
_cell.angle_beta   90.00
_cell.angle_gamma   90.00
#
_symmetry.space_group_name_H-M   'P 1'
#
loop_
_entity.id
_entity.type
_entity.pdbx_description
1 polymer ?
#
loop_
_entity_poly.entity_id
_entity_poly.type
_entity_poly.pdbx_seq_one_letter_code
_entity_poly.pdbx_strand_id
1 'polypeptide(L)'
;EVLILPLVVGQLTRYAIARSKGLSYVDKNIKPHLSLATMISMLALVFVLVLNQAIKIITNPAIAISILVYQSIVILTLLALSLIISRALRISYEDHQAIALISVTKNQSVAAAMAVSALGPQSALAPALIPMIQPVLAVAYLHVENGVKKLLSSTKAE
;
A
#
# COMPACT_ATOMS: atom_id res chain seq x y z
N GLU A 1 15.22 10.74 6.09
CA GLU A 1 14.86 12.17 5.90
C GLU A 1 13.64 12.39 4.99
N VAL A 2 13.51 11.63 3.89
CA VAL A 2 12.45 11.77 2.87
C VAL A 2 11.00 11.70 3.39
N LEU A 3 10.75 11.15 4.59
CA LEU A 3 9.40 10.95 5.14
C LEU A 3 9.08 11.85 6.34
N ILE A 4 10.03 11.99 7.27
CA ILE A 4 9.82 12.70 8.53
C ILE A 4 9.65 14.20 8.26
N LEU A 5 10.53 14.77 7.43
CA LEU A 5 10.50 16.21 7.18
C LEU A 5 9.21 16.65 6.47
N PRO A 6 8.75 16.02 5.36
CA PRO A 6 7.48 16.38 4.75
C PRO A 6 6.27 16.16 5.66
N LEU A 7 6.30 15.13 6.51
CA LEU A 7 5.23 14.87 7.47
C LEU A 7 5.13 16.00 8.51
N VAL A 8 6.26 16.40 9.10
CA VAL A 8 6.30 17.49 10.10
C VAL A 8 5.84 18.80 9.47
N VAL A 9 6.38 19.15 8.30
CA VAL A 9 5.99 20.37 7.58
C VAL A 9 4.52 20.35 7.20
N GLY A 10 4.02 19.23 6.66
CA GLY A 10 2.62 19.07 6.30
C GLY A 10 1.69 19.18 7.51
N GLN A 11 2.07 18.60 8.65
CA GLN A 11 1.28 18.66 9.87
C GLN A 11 1.25 20.08 10.47
N LEU A 12 2.39 20.77 10.48
CA LEU A 12 2.47 22.18 10.90
C LEU A 12 1.61 23.08 9.99
N THR A 13 1.67 22.85 8.68
CA THR A 13 0.86 23.59 7.70
C THR A 13 -0.63 23.36 7.93
N ARG A 14 -1.05 22.10 8.11
CA ARG A 14 -2.44 21.75 8.44
C ARG A 14 -2.89 22.41 9.74
N TYR A 15 -2.05 22.40 10.78
CA TYR A 15 -2.36 23.02 12.07
C TYR A 15 -2.55 24.55 11.94
N ALA A 16 -1.65 25.24 11.23
CA ALA A 16 -1.74 26.68 11.01
C ALA A 16 -3.01 27.08 10.24
N ILE A 17 -3.39 26.31 9.21
CA ILE A 17 -4.60 26.55 8.43
C ILE A 17 -5.86 26.24 9.25
N ALA A 18 -5.86 25.13 10.00
CA ALA A 18 -6.98 24.75 10.86
C ALA A 18 -7.22 25.80 11.96
N ARG A 19 -6.16 26.39 12.52
CA ARG A 19 -6.26 27.44 13.54
C ARG A 19 -6.79 28.77 12.97
N SER A 20 -6.47 29.10 11.73
CA SER A 20 -6.89 30.37 11.10
C SER A 20 -8.26 30.32 10.42
N LYS A 21 -8.59 29.20 9.76
CA LYS A 21 -9.80 29.07 8.92
C LYS A 21 -10.79 27.99 9.39
N GLY A 22 -10.46 27.28 10.46
CA GLY A 22 -11.26 26.19 11.00
C GLY A 22 -11.10 24.86 10.26
N LEU A 23 -11.44 23.76 10.95
CA LEU A 23 -11.34 22.39 10.42
C LEU A 23 -12.24 22.16 9.19
N SER A 24 -13.43 22.76 9.17
CA SER A 24 -14.39 22.62 8.06
C SER A 24 -13.84 23.17 6.73
N TYR A 25 -13.00 24.21 6.79
CA TYR A 25 -12.33 24.73 5.60
C TYR A 25 -11.30 23.75 5.05
N VAL A 26 -10.51 23.11 5.92
CA VAL A 26 -9.52 22.10 5.54
C VAL A 26 -10.20 20.89 4.89
N ASP A 27 -11.29 20.40 5.49
CA ASP A 27 -11.99 19.22 4.97
C ASP A 27 -12.70 19.48 3.64
N LYS A 28 -13.27 20.68 3.43
CA LYS A 28 -13.99 20.99 2.19
C LYS A 28 -13.09 21.50 1.06
N ASN A 29 -12.07 22.30 1.37
CA ASN A 29 -11.27 23.01 0.34
C ASN A 29 -9.86 22.46 0.15
N ILE A 30 -9.27 21.77 1.13
CA ILE A 30 -7.89 21.26 1.01
C ILE A 30 -7.91 19.76 0.74
N LYS A 31 -8.69 19.00 1.51
CA LYS A 31 -8.71 17.53 1.47
C LYS A 31 -9.01 16.96 0.08
N PRO A 32 -9.99 17.45 -0.71
CA PRO A 32 -10.27 16.88 -2.03
C PRO A 32 -9.10 17.05 -3.02
N HIS A 33 -8.50 18.25 -3.06
CA HIS A 33 -7.37 18.53 -3.94
C HIS A 33 -6.12 17.76 -3.52
N LEU A 34 -5.86 17.64 -2.21
CA LEU A 34 -4.73 16.87 -1.72
C LEU A 34 -4.89 15.36 -1.99
N SER A 35 -6.11 14.84 -1.87
CA SER A 35 -6.42 13.45 -2.22
C SER A 35 -6.19 13.18 -3.70
N LEU A 36 -6.65 14.08 -4.58
CA LEU A 36 -6.43 13.98 -6.02
C LEU A 36 -4.94 14.07 -6.36
N ALA A 37 -4.23 15.04 -5.79
CA ALA A 37 -2.80 15.21 -5.98
C ALA A 37 -2.01 13.97 -5.51
N THR A 38 -2.42 13.36 -4.39
CA THR A 38 -1.82 12.12 -3.88
C THR A 38 -2.03 10.98 -4.87
N MET A 39 -3.26 10.80 -5.37
CA MET A 39 -3.57 9.77 -6.35
C MET A 39 -2.74 9.92 -7.63
N ILE A 40 -2.70 11.13 -8.20
CA ILE A 40 -1.92 11.43 -9.41
C ILE A 40 -0.42 11.20 -9.15
N SER A 41 0.09 11.67 -8.00
CA SER A 41 1.50 11.51 -7.64
C SER A 41 1.88 10.04 -7.44
N MET A 42 0.98 9.23 -6.85
CA MET A 42 1.21 7.80 -6.71
C MET A 42 1.26 7.10 -8.06
N LEU A 43 0.32 7.40 -8.98
CA LEU A 43 0.33 6.84 -10.33
C LEU A 43 1.59 7.25 -11.11
N ALA A 44 1.96 8.53 -11.04
CA ALA A 44 3.18 9.04 -11.65
C ALA A 44 4.44 8.38 -11.07
N LEU A 45 4.48 8.16 -9.75
CA LEU A 45 5.59 7.46 -9.09
C LEU A 45 5.70 6.01 -9.57
N VAL A 46 4.59 5.27 -9.63
CA VAL A 46 4.59 3.89 -10.15
C VAL A 46 5.10 3.88 -11.59
N PHE A 47 4.61 4.80 -12.43
CA PHE A 47 5.08 4.94 -13.80
C PHE A 47 6.60 5.17 -13.88
N VAL A 48 7.14 6.12 -13.12
CA VAL A 48 8.57 6.44 -13.10
C VAL A 48 9.41 5.28 -12.58
N LEU A 49 8.96 4.57 -11.55
CA LEU A 49 9.67 3.40 -11.00
C LEU A 49 9.80 2.28 -12.03
N VAL A 50 8.72 1.98 -12.75
CA VAL A 50 8.73 0.97 -13.81
C VAL A 50 9.59 1.42 -14.98
N LEU A 51 9.47 2.69 -15.40
CA LEU A 51 10.24 3.25 -16.51
C LEU A 51 11.74 3.21 -16.23
N ASN A 52 12.18 3.56 -15.02
CA ASN A 52 13.58 3.50 -14.61
C ASN A 52 14.20 2.10 -14.71
N GLN A 53 13.38 1.05 -14.61
CA GLN A 53 13.84 -0.33 -14.72
C GLN A 53 13.41 -1.01 -16.02
N ALA A 54 12.79 -0.29 -16.96
CA ALA A 54 12.19 -0.85 -18.17
C ALA A 54 13.19 -1.65 -19.01
N ILE A 55 14.41 -1.14 -19.18
CA ILE A 55 15.47 -1.84 -19.92
C ILE A 55 15.75 -3.21 -19.26
N LYS A 56 15.92 -3.25 -17.93
CA LYS A 56 16.19 -4.51 -17.21
C LYS A 56 15.01 -5.48 -17.27
N ILE A 57 13.79 -4.98 -17.23
CA ILE A 57 12.56 -5.77 -17.37
C ILE A 57 12.51 -6.42 -18.76
N ILE A 58 12.84 -5.68 -19.82
CA ILE A 58 12.84 -6.17 -21.20
C ILE A 58 14.00 -7.15 -21.44
N THR A 59 15.19 -6.88 -20.90
CA THR A 59 16.36 -7.76 -21.06
C THR A 59 16.18 -9.08 -20.33
N ASN A 60 15.52 -9.09 -19.16
CA ASN A 60 15.34 -10.30 -18.34
C ASN A 60 13.88 -10.45 -17.84
N PRO A 61 12.93 -10.77 -18.74
CA PRO A 61 11.51 -10.85 -18.39
C PRO A 61 11.22 -11.95 -17.37
N ALA A 62 12.00 -13.04 -17.38
CA ALA A 62 11.88 -14.13 -16.41
C ALA A 62 12.08 -13.64 -14.96
N ILE A 63 13.02 -12.72 -14.73
CA ILE A 63 13.28 -12.17 -13.39
C ILE A 63 12.10 -11.31 -12.94
N ALA A 64 11.59 -10.43 -13.82
CA ALA A 64 10.44 -9.59 -13.50
C ALA A 64 9.20 -10.43 -13.16
N ILE A 65 8.90 -11.45 -13.97
CA ILE A 65 7.78 -12.37 -13.71
C ILE A 65 7.98 -13.11 -12.39
N SER A 66 9.18 -13.63 -12.13
CA SER A 66 9.45 -14.34 -10.87
C SER A 66 9.17 -13.45 -9.66
N ILE A 67 9.60 -12.18 -9.67
CA ILE A 67 9.33 -11.22 -8.60
C ILE A 67 7.83 -10.98 -8.42
N LEU A 68 7.09 -10.80 -9.51
CA LEU A 68 5.64 -10.59 -9.44
C LEU A 68 4.92 -11.82 -8.86
N VAL A 69 5.35 -13.03 -9.24
CA VAL A 69 4.79 -14.29 -8.73
C VAL A 69 5.11 -14.46 -7.25
N TYR A 70 6.39 -14.31 -6.85
CA TYR A 70 6.78 -14.41 -5.44
C TYR A 70 6.04 -13.40 -4.58
N GLN A 71 5.93 -12.15 -5.05
CA GLN A 71 5.20 -11.12 -4.33
C GLN A 71 3.71 -11.45 -4.21
N SER A 72 3.10 -12.00 -5.26
CA SER A 72 1.70 -12.43 -5.22
C SER A 72 1.48 -13.53 -4.19
N ILE A 73 2.37 -14.52 -4.14
CA ILE A 73 2.34 -15.58 -3.13
C ILE A 73 2.42 -14.97 -1.73
N VAL A 74 3.39 -14.09 -1.47
CA VAL A 74 3.54 -13.41 -0.16
C VAL A 74 2.26 -12.67 0.23
N ILE A 75 1.65 -11.92 -0.68
CA ILE A 75 0.41 -11.19 -0.41
C ILE A 75 -0.74 -12.14 -0.08
N LEU A 76 -0.93 -13.19 -0.88
CA LEU A 76 -1.98 -14.18 -0.65
C LEU A 76 -1.77 -14.93 0.66
N THR A 77 -0.53 -15.27 1.01
CA THR A 77 -0.20 -15.88 2.30
C THR A 77 -0.52 -14.95 3.46
N LEU A 78 -0.17 -13.66 3.36
CA LEU A 78 -0.49 -12.68 4.41
C LEU A 78 -2.00 -12.50 4.59
N LEU A 79 -2.77 -12.46 3.49
CA LEU A 79 -4.23 -12.38 3.54
C LEU A 79 -4.87 -13.64 4.12
N ALA A 80 -4.37 -14.81 3.76
CA ALA A 80 -4.85 -16.07 4.33
C ALA A 80 -4.53 -16.16 5.82
N LEU A 81 -3.31 -15.79 6.21
CA LEU A 81 -2.87 -15.82 7.60
C LEU A 81 -3.65 -14.80 8.46
N SER A 82 -3.86 -13.59 7.95
CA SER A 82 -4.68 -12.59 8.67
C SER A 82 -6.11 -13.10 8.88
N LEU A 83 -6.69 -13.81 7.90
CA LEU A 83 -8.02 -14.38 8.01
C LEU A 83 -8.08 -15.51 9.04
N ILE A 84 -7.10 -16.41 9.02
CA ILE A 84 -7.00 -17.52 9.98
C ILE A 84 -6.87 -16.97 11.41
N ILE A 85 -5.96 -16.01 11.62
CA ILE A 85 -5.73 -15.40 12.94
C ILE A 85 -6.98 -14.65 13.41
N SER A 86 -7.59 -13.83 12.54
CA SER A 86 -8.81 -13.08 12.89
C SER A 86 -9.96 -14.03 13.23
N ARG A 87 -10.09 -15.16 12.53
CA ARG A 87 -11.09 -16.18 12.84
C ARG A 87 -10.81 -16.87 14.17
N ALA A 88 -9.55 -17.26 14.43
CA ALA A 88 -9.17 -17.91 15.69
C ALA A 88 -9.40 -17.00 16.90
N LEU A 89 -9.17 -15.70 16.75
CA LEU A 89 -9.34 -14.69 17.80
C LEU A 89 -10.75 -14.06 17.85
N ARG A 90 -11.69 -14.53 17.02
CA ARG A 90 -13.07 -13.99 16.91
C ARG A 90 -13.13 -12.47 16.67
N ILE A 91 -12.18 -11.94 15.91
CA ILE A 91 -12.08 -10.52 15.56
C ILE A 91 -13.25 -10.12 14.64
N SER A 92 -13.75 -8.89 14.78
CA SER A 92 -14.80 -8.35 13.93
C SER A 92 -14.35 -8.26 12.45
N TYR A 93 -15.31 -8.21 11.53
CA TYR A 93 -14.98 -8.08 10.10
C TYR A 93 -14.27 -6.75 9.83
N GLU A 94 -14.71 -5.68 10.48
CA GLU A 94 -14.18 -4.33 10.36
C GLU A 94 -12.71 -4.28 10.80
N ASP A 95 -12.40 -4.88 11.94
CA ASP A 95 -11.03 -4.96 12.45
C ASP A 95 -10.15 -5.88 11.60
N HIS A 96 -10.70 -6.99 11.10
CA HIS A 96 -9.99 -7.88 10.17
C HIS A 96 -9.59 -7.15 8.89
N GLN A 97 -10.48 -6.37 8.29
CA GLN A 97 -10.17 -5.59 7.09
C GLN A 97 -9.02 -4.60 7.35
N ALA A 98 -9.00 -3.95 8.51
CA ALA A 98 -7.89 -3.09 8.90
C ALA A 98 -6.57 -3.88 9.00
N ILE A 99 -6.57 -5.03 9.68
CA ILE A 99 -5.38 -5.90 9.82
C ILE A 99 -4.88 -6.38 8.45
N ALA A 100 -5.79 -6.86 7.60
CA ALA A 100 -5.46 -7.41 6.28
C ALA A 100 -4.83 -6.35 5.37
N LEU A 101 -5.44 -5.16 5.27
CA LEU A 101 -4.94 -4.09 4.41
C LEU A 101 -3.62 -3.51 4.93
N ILE A 102 -3.46 -3.33 6.25
CA ILE A 102 -2.19 -2.85 6.83
C ILE A 102 -1.06 -3.88 6.59
N SER A 103 -1.36 -5.18 6.68
CA SER A 103 -0.34 -6.22 6.50
C SER A 103 0.15 -6.32 5.05
N VAL A 104 -0.74 -6.12 4.07
CA VAL A 104 -0.42 -6.19 2.64
C VAL A 104 0.21 -4.90 2.12
N THR A 105 -0.25 -3.76 2.59
CA THR A 105 0.18 -2.46 2.07
C THR A 105 1.51 -2.02 2.68
N LYS A 106 2.58 -2.10 1.88
CA LYS A 106 3.93 -1.67 2.28
C LYS A 106 4.36 -0.42 1.54
N ASN A 107 5.21 0.37 2.17
CA ASN A 107 5.80 1.56 1.57
C ASN A 107 7.00 1.19 0.69
N GLN A 108 6.75 1.03 -0.61
CA GLN A 108 7.76 0.59 -1.57
C GLN A 108 8.79 1.66 -1.91
N SER A 109 8.49 2.96 -1.75
CA SER A 109 9.47 4.02 -2.00
C SER A 109 10.56 4.02 -0.94
N VAL A 110 10.20 3.78 0.33
CA VAL A 110 11.17 3.59 1.41
C VAL A 110 11.97 2.30 1.21
N ALA A 111 11.30 1.20 0.85
CA ALA A 111 11.98 -0.07 0.57
C ALA A 111 13.01 0.08 -0.55
N ALA A 112 12.67 0.78 -1.65
CA ALA A 112 13.58 1.07 -2.74
C ALA A 112 14.80 1.89 -2.28
N ALA A 113 14.56 2.98 -1.53
CA ALA A 113 15.63 3.81 -1.01
C ALA A 113 16.60 3.04 -0.09
N MET A 114 16.05 2.21 0.81
CA MET A 114 16.84 1.35 1.70
C MET A 114 17.62 0.28 0.94
N ALA A 115 16.98 -0.39 -0.02
CA ALA A 115 17.62 -1.41 -0.84
C ALA A 115 18.80 -0.84 -1.64
N VAL A 116 18.62 0.34 -2.24
CA VAL A 116 19.70 1.00 -3.01
C VAL A 116 20.83 1.44 -2.09
N SER A 117 20.50 1.99 -0.93
CA SER A 117 21.52 2.47 0.03
C SER A 117 22.35 1.33 0.60
N ALA A 118 21.76 0.15 0.81
CA ALA A 118 22.44 -1.00 1.42
C ALA A 118 23.10 -1.95 0.41
N LEU A 119 22.49 -2.15 -0.76
CA LEU A 119 22.84 -3.21 -1.72
C LEU A 119 23.18 -2.67 -3.12
N GLY A 120 23.15 -1.35 -3.30
CA GLY A 120 23.45 -0.67 -4.57
C GLY A 120 22.27 -0.61 -5.55
N PRO A 121 22.44 0.07 -6.70
CA PRO A 121 21.33 0.43 -7.60
C PRO A 121 20.56 -0.74 -8.23
N GLN A 122 21.16 -1.94 -8.26
CA GLN A 122 20.52 -3.11 -8.86
C GLN A 122 19.38 -3.68 -8.00
N SER A 123 19.41 -3.47 -6.68
CA SER A 123 18.41 -3.99 -5.74
C SER A 123 17.06 -3.26 -5.80
N ALA A 124 17.01 -2.08 -6.42
CA ALA A 124 15.77 -1.32 -6.62
C ALA A 124 14.75 -2.01 -7.53
N LEU A 125 15.14 -3.07 -8.26
CA LEU A 125 14.27 -3.70 -9.23
C LEU A 125 13.04 -4.36 -8.59
N ALA A 126 13.20 -5.06 -7.46
CA ALA A 126 12.06 -5.68 -6.78
C ALA A 126 11.09 -4.63 -6.18
N PRO A 127 11.54 -3.64 -5.38
CA PRO A 127 10.66 -2.57 -4.89
C PRO A 127 9.97 -1.75 -5.99
N ALA A 128 10.58 -1.63 -7.18
CA ALA A 128 9.98 -0.93 -8.31
C ALA A 128 8.83 -1.71 -8.96
N LEU A 129 8.88 -3.04 -8.96
CA LEU A 129 7.88 -3.91 -9.58
C LEU A 129 6.70 -4.22 -8.66
N ILE A 130 6.91 -4.31 -7.35
CA ILE A 130 5.85 -4.65 -6.38
C ILE A 130 4.61 -3.73 -6.48
N PRO A 131 4.72 -2.40 -6.67
CA PRO A 131 3.57 -1.52 -6.85
C PRO A 131 2.68 -1.85 -8.05
N MET A 132 3.15 -2.63 -9.03
CA MET A 132 2.32 -3.06 -10.17
C MET A 132 1.26 -4.08 -9.77
N ILE A 133 1.57 -4.95 -8.78
CA ILE A 133 0.70 -6.07 -8.39
C ILE A 133 0.01 -5.84 -7.03
N GLN A 134 0.66 -5.12 -6.12
CA GLN A 134 0.15 -4.92 -4.75
C GLN A 134 -1.23 -4.23 -4.71
N PRO A 135 -1.47 -3.10 -5.39
CA PRO A 135 -2.79 -2.47 -5.41
C PRO A 135 -3.84 -3.34 -6.12
N VAL A 136 -3.44 -4.04 -7.19
CA VAL A 136 -4.33 -4.92 -7.97
C VAL A 136 -4.85 -6.05 -7.10
N LEU A 137 -3.98 -6.75 -6.38
CA LEU A 137 -4.38 -7.83 -5.47
C LEU A 137 -5.18 -7.31 -4.26
N ALA A 138 -4.85 -6.13 -3.73
CA ALA A 138 -5.62 -5.51 -2.65
C ALA A 138 -7.06 -5.20 -3.11
N VAL A 139 -7.22 -4.61 -4.30
CA VAL A 139 -8.55 -4.35 -4.89
C VAL A 139 -9.27 -5.65 -5.21
N ALA A 140 -8.59 -6.67 -5.75
CA ALA A 140 -9.19 -7.97 -6.00
C ALA A 140 -9.70 -8.62 -4.71
N TYR A 141 -8.95 -8.53 -3.61
CA TYR A 141 -9.37 -9.01 -2.30
C TYR A 141 -10.63 -8.28 -1.79
N LEU A 142 -10.70 -6.95 -1.97
CA LEU A 142 -11.89 -6.18 -1.61
C LEU A 142 -13.15 -6.63 -2.37
N HIS A 143 -13.04 -7.05 -3.63
CA HIS A 143 -14.19 -7.60 -4.36
C HIS A 143 -14.68 -8.95 -3.81
N VAL A 144 -13.85 -9.66 -3.05
CA VAL A 144 -14.20 -10.93 -2.39
C VAL A 144 -14.71 -10.70 -0.95
N GLU A 145 -14.95 -9.44 -0.57
CA GLU A 145 -15.35 -9.08 0.80
C GLU A 145 -16.56 -9.84 1.34
N ASN A 146 -17.54 -10.12 0.48
CA ASN A 146 -18.77 -10.82 0.88
C ASN A 146 -18.47 -12.25 1.37
N GLY A 147 -17.49 -12.93 0.75
CA GLY A 147 -17.06 -14.26 1.16
C GLY A 147 -16.32 -14.22 2.50
N VAL A 148 -15.45 -13.23 2.69
CA VAL A 148 -14.70 -13.00 3.93
C VAL A 148 -15.65 -12.70 5.08
N LYS A 149 -16.64 -11.83 4.85
CA LYS A 149 -17.65 -11.45 5.85
C LYS A 149 -18.45 -12.67 6.30
N LYS A 150 -18.88 -13.54 5.38
CA LYS A 150 -19.61 -14.77 5.71
C LYS A 150 -18.77 -15.73 6.56
N LEU A 151 -17.50 -15.89 6.24
CA LEU A 151 -16.56 -16.74 6.99
C LEU A 151 -16.34 -16.26 8.43
N LEU A 152 -16.23 -14.94 8.63
CA LEU A 152 -16.03 -14.36 9.96
C LEU A 152 -17.34 -14.27 10.76
N SER A 153 -18.47 -13.96 10.13
CA SER A 153 -19.78 -13.89 10.80
C SER A 153 -20.27 -15.26 11.27
N SER A 154 -19.94 -16.34 10.56
CA SER A 154 -20.28 -17.71 10.96
C SER A 154 -19.66 -18.13 12.29
N THR A 155 -18.64 -17.42 12.77
CA THR A 155 -17.94 -17.73 14.03
C THR A 155 -18.58 -17.02 15.24
N LYS A 156 -19.46 -16.03 15.02
CA LYS A 156 -20.18 -15.31 16.09
C LYS A 156 -21.48 -15.99 16.53
N ALA A 157 -21.91 -17.03 15.83
CA ALA A 157 -23.20 -17.72 16.05
C ALA A 157 -23.09 -18.98 16.95
N GLU A 158 -21.93 -19.22 17.57
CA GLU A 158 -21.66 -20.27 18.56
C GLU A 158 -21.10 -19.70 19.87
#